data_AF-K1T3S9-F1
#
_entry.id   AF-K1T3S9-F1
#
_cell.length_a   1.000
_cell.length_b   1.000
_cell.length_c   1.000
_cell.angle_alpha   90.00
_cell.angle_beta   90.00
_cell.angle_gamma   90.00
#
_symmetry.space_group_name_H-M   'P 1'
#
loop_
_entity.id
_entity.type
_entity.pdbx_description
1 polymer ?
#
loop_
_entity_poly.entity_id
_entity_poly.type
_entity_poly.pdbx_seq_one_letter_code
_entity_poly.pdbx_strand_id
1 'polypeptide(L)'
;MQSKVILVTTLTLIVLPALFFFFADFDALPLGERIQAALFQSVTPRTAGFNTVDLPAMSSASLSVMILLMLIGGSPGSTAGGMKTTTLAVLLANAAATFRQRDSAQLFGRRVDCGAVKTAATILTMYLALFFGGGVFISVYENLPLSSCLYEAASAVGTVGLTLGITPQLHIPSQMVLIALMYLGRVGGLTLIYAAVSSKKNGNAKLPQERITIG
;
A
#
# COMPACT_ATOMS: atom_id res chain seq x y z
N MET A 1 15.89 -15.86 4.72
CA MET A 1 15.75 -14.88 3.62
C MET A 1 14.57 -13.96 3.88
N GLN A 2 13.35 -14.49 4.06
CA GLN A 2 12.16 -13.67 4.34
C GLN A 2 12.33 -12.74 5.54
N SER A 3 12.83 -13.22 6.69
CA SER A 3 13.04 -12.36 7.87
C SER A 3 14.04 -11.22 7.63
N LYS A 4 15.10 -11.46 6.84
CA LYS A 4 16.07 -10.41 6.46
C LYS A 4 15.42 -9.35 5.56
N VAL A 5 14.63 -9.78 4.57
CA VAL A 5 13.85 -8.88 3.71
C VAL A 5 12.90 -8.04 4.55
N ILE A 6 12.15 -8.67 5.45
CA ILE A 6 11.19 -7.99 6.31
C ILE A 6 11.90 -6.94 7.19
N LEU A 7 12.96 -7.31 7.91
CA LEU A 7 13.67 -6.38 8.78
C LEU A 7 14.22 -5.18 8.02
N VAL A 8 14.88 -5.40 6.88
CA VAL A 8 15.47 -4.31 6.08
C VAL A 8 14.37 -3.42 5.50
N THR A 9 13.33 -4.00 4.89
CA THR A 9 12.24 -3.23 4.27
C THR A 9 11.46 -2.43 5.31
N THR A 10 11.10 -3.05 6.44
CA THR A 10 10.42 -2.36 7.54
C THR A 10 11.27 -1.23 8.12
N LEU A 11 12.58 -1.43 8.31
CA LEU A 11 13.49 -0.38 8.79
C LEU A 11 13.53 0.79 7.79
N THR A 12 13.69 0.52 6.50
CA THR A 12 13.72 1.57 5.47
C THR A 12 12.41 2.34 5.38
N LEU A 13 11.27 1.65 5.54
CA LEU A 13 9.94 2.26 5.53
C LEU A 13 9.61 3.02 6.83
N ILE A 14 10.44 2.92 7.88
CA ILE A 14 10.31 3.74 9.10
C ILE A 14 11.22 4.94 9.00
N VAL A 15 12.50 4.69 8.71
CA VAL A 15 13.52 5.73 8.82
C VAL A 15 13.34 6.78 7.74
N LEU A 16 13.06 6.37 6.49
CA LEU A 16 12.96 7.31 5.37
C LEU A 16 11.76 8.27 5.54
N PRO A 17 10.54 7.80 5.83
CA PRO A 17 9.42 8.73 6.03
C PRO A 17 9.50 9.50 7.35
N ALA A 18 10.06 8.91 8.42
CA ALA A 18 10.29 9.65 9.65
C ALA A 18 11.23 10.84 9.42
N LEU A 19 12.30 10.68 8.64
CA LEU A 19 13.16 11.80 8.25
C LEU A 19 12.38 12.84 7.44
N PHE A 20 11.56 12.41 6.49
CA PHE A 20 10.72 13.33 5.71
C PHE A 20 9.78 14.15 6.61
N PHE A 21 9.00 13.50 7.49
CA PHE A 21 8.09 14.19 8.41
C PHE A 21 8.83 15.10 9.40
N PHE A 22 10.02 14.68 9.85
CA PHE A 22 10.87 15.47 10.73
C PHE A 22 11.20 16.82 10.10
N PHE A 23 11.55 16.88 8.81
CA PHE A 23 11.90 18.12 8.12
C PHE A 23 10.68 18.88 7.59
N ALA A 24 9.61 18.20 7.19
CA ALA A 24 8.49 18.82 6.49
C ALA A 24 7.44 19.48 7.42
N ASP A 25 6.99 18.80 8.47
CA ASP A 25 5.82 19.26 9.27
C ASP A 25 6.15 19.59 10.72
N PHE A 26 7.21 19.00 11.28
CA PHE A 26 7.47 19.10 12.73
C PHE A 26 8.59 20.09 13.09
N ASP A 27 8.91 21.04 12.21
CA ASP A 27 10.01 21.99 12.46
C ASP A 27 9.78 22.91 13.66
N ALA A 28 8.51 23.20 13.97
CA ALA A 28 8.12 24.06 15.07
C ALA A 28 8.13 23.36 16.46
N LEU A 29 8.28 22.03 16.53
CA LEU A 29 8.24 21.28 17.79
C LEU A 29 9.61 21.20 18.48
N PRO A 30 9.65 21.10 19.82
CA PRO A 30 10.88 20.79 20.56
C PRO A 30 11.51 19.49 20.05
N LEU A 31 12.84 19.42 19.99
CA LEU A 31 13.58 18.29 19.40
C LEU A 31 13.12 16.90 19.90
N GLY A 32 12.81 16.77 21.20
CA GLY A 32 12.33 15.51 21.76
C GLY A 32 10.95 15.10 21.23
N GLU A 33 9.99 16.01 21.24
CA GLU A 33 8.63 15.78 20.74
C GLU A 33 8.62 15.63 19.21
N ARG A 34 9.47 16.38 18.51
CA ARG A 34 9.65 16.31 17.06
C ARG A 34 10.07 14.92 16.60
N ILE A 35 11.05 14.30 17.28
CA ILE A 35 11.51 12.94 16.96
C ILE A 35 10.38 11.93 17.22
N GLN A 36 9.68 12.06 18.35
CA GLN A 36 8.59 11.16 18.70
C GLN A 36 7.43 11.27 17.70
N ALA A 37 7.01 12.49 17.35
CA ALA A 37 5.95 12.74 16.38
C ALA A 37 6.32 12.20 14.99
N ALA A 38 7.52 12.48 14.50
CA ALA A 38 7.98 12.01 13.19
C ALA A 38 8.07 10.48 13.11
N LEU A 39 8.62 9.83 14.14
CA LEU A 39 8.66 8.36 14.20
C LEU A 39 7.27 7.76 14.29
N PHE A 40 6.41 8.31 15.15
CA PHE A 40 5.04 7.81 15.31
C PHE A 40 4.25 7.94 14.00
N GLN A 41 4.40 9.07 13.30
CA GLN A 41 3.73 9.31 12.02
C GLN A 41 4.23 8.42 10.90
N SER A 42 5.47 7.93 10.98
CA SER A 42 5.97 6.92 10.05
C SER A 42 5.52 5.49 10.40
N VAL A 43 5.20 5.21 11.67
CA VAL A 43 4.79 3.87 12.10
C VAL A 43 3.27 3.68 11.97
N THR A 44 2.47 4.66 12.37
CA THR A 44 1.01 4.57 12.44
C THR A 44 0.31 4.21 11.12
N PRO A 45 0.76 4.67 9.92
CA PRO A 45 0.11 4.35 8.65
C PRO A 45 0.17 2.86 8.30
N ARG A 46 0.99 2.07 9.01
CA ARG A 46 1.09 0.61 8.83
C ARG A 46 0.16 -0.13 9.79
N THR A 47 -1.12 0.20 9.69
CA THR A 47 -2.24 -0.45 10.39
C THR A 47 -2.25 -0.35 11.91
N ALA A 48 -1.75 0.76 12.48
CA ALA A 48 -1.93 1.06 13.89
C ALA A 48 -3.19 1.91 14.16
N GLY A 49 -3.45 2.91 13.31
CA GLY A 49 -4.67 3.72 13.38
C GLY A 49 -4.73 4.72 14.54
N PHE A 50 -3.60 4.99 15.19
CA PHE A 50 -3.51 5.95 16.27
C PHE A 50 -3.12 7.34 15.75
N ASN A 51 -3.84 8.36 16.21
CA ASN A 51 -3.54 9.77 15.97
C ASN A 51 -2.81 10.36 17.18
N THR A 52 -1.60 10.87 16.97
CA THR A 52 -0.86 11.67 17.96
C THR A 52 -0.77 13.14 17.58
N VAL A 53 -1.08 13.46 16.32
CA VAL A 53 -1.03 14.81 15.75
C VAL A 53 -2.30 15.06 14.93
N ASP A 54 -2.61 16.33 14.72
CA ASP A 54 -3.77 16.72 13.93
C ASP A 54 -3.49 16.49 12.43
N LEU A 55 -4.01 15.40 11.88
CA LEU A 55 -3.79 15.00 10.48
C LEU A 55 -4.24 16.05 9.45
N PRO A 56 -5.42 16.69 9.59
CA PRO A 56 -5.87 17.71 8.64
C PRO A 56 -4.98 18.96 8.60
N ALA A 57 -4.22 19.23 9.66
CA ALA A 57 -3.29 20.36 9.73
C ALA A 57 -1.93 20.07 9.06
N MET A 58 -1.66 18.83 8.64
CA MET A 58 -0.41 18.47 7.97
C MET A 58 -0.37 18.96 6.52
N SER A 59 0.85 19.17 6.02
CA SER A 59 1.11 19.49 4.63
C SER A 59 0.53 18.44 3.67
N SER A 60 0.03 18.88 2.51
CA SER A 60 -0.49 18.01 1.46
C SER A 60 0.57 17.00 0.95
N ALA A 61 1.85 17.37 1.03
CA ALA A 61 2.96 16.47 0.70
C ALA A 61 3.04 15.30 1.70
N SER A 62 2.87 15.57 2.99
CA SER A 62 2.88 14.55 4.04
C SER A 62 1.66 13.65 4.01
N LEU A 63 0.48 14.21 3.71
CA LEU A 63 -0.72 13.41 3.44
C LEU A 63 -0.50 12.45 2.27
N SER A 64 0.18 12.90 1.21
CA SER A 64 0.50 12.07 0.03
C SER A 64 1.49 10.95 0.37
N VAL A 65 2.53 11.24 1.15
CA VAL A 65 3.48 10.22 1.65
C VAL A 65 2.76 9.22 2.53
N MET A 66 1.86 9.67 3.41
CA MET A 66 1.05 8.77 4.23
C MET A 66 0.17 7.85 3.40
N ILE A 67 -0.50 8.35 2.35
CA ILE A 67 -1.27 7.52 1.42
C ILE A 67 -0.41 6.37 0.86
N LEU A 68 0.80 6.67 0.40
CA LEU A 68 1.72 5.65 -0.10
C LEU A 68 2.10 4.62 0.98
N LEU A 69 2.35 5.09 2.20
CA LEU A 69 2.65 4.20 3.34
C LEU A 69 1.46 3.34 3.75
N MET A 70 0.22 3.85 3.66
CA MET A 70 -0.99 3.10 3.98
C MET A 70 -1.26 1.96 2.99
N LEU A 71 -0.97 2.20 1.71
CA LEU A 71 -1.06 1.17 0.69
C LEU A 71 -0.05 0.04 0.95
N ILE A 72 1.13 0.39 1.49
CA ILE A 72 2.17 -0.55 1.92
C ILE A 72 1.87 -0.99 3.38
N GLY A 73 1.04 -2.01 3.51
CA GLY A 73 0.67 -2.60 4.80
C GLY A 73 1.81 -3.33 5.50
N GLY A 74 1.45 -4.21 6.43
CA GLY A 74 2.43 -4.93 7.25
C GLY A 74 3.10 -6.13 6.56
N SER A 75 3.91 -6.83 7.34
CA SER A 75 4.65 -8.01 6.88
C SER A 75 3.75 -9.26 6.75
N PRO A 76 4.15 -10.27 5.94
CA PRO A 76 3.44 -11.55 5.86
C PRO A 76 3.33 -12.23 7.23
N GLY A 77 2.21 -12.90 7.50
CA GLY A 77 1.94 -13.53 8.80
C GLY A 77 1.55 -12.54 9.92
N SER A 78 1.48 -11.24 9.63
CA SER A 78 0.98 -10.22 10.55
C SER A 78 -0.56 -10.11 10.51
N THR A 79 -1.12 -9.52 11.56
CA THR A 79 -2.51 -9.07 11.64
C THR A 79 -2.77 -7.81 10.81
N ALA A 80 -1.77 -7.18 10.21
CA ALA A 80 -1.96 -6.02 9.34
C ALA A 80 -2.64 -6.40 8.00
N GLY A 81 -3.64 -5.66 7.55
CA GLY A 81 -4.17 -5.79 6.19
C GLY A 81 -3.33 -5.04 5.15
N GLY A 82 -3.88 -4.85 3.95
CA GLY A 82 -3.20 -4.12 2.88
C GLY A 82 -2.20 -4.97 2.08
N MET A 83 -1.50 -4.29 1.17
CA MET A 83 -0.46 -4.94 0.37
C MET A 83 0.77 -5.20 1.24
N LYS A 84 1.23 -6.44 1.26
CA LYS A 84 2.35 -6.84 2.12
C LYS A 84 3.66 -6.19 1.70
N THR A 85 4.51 -5.86 2.67
CA THR A 85 5.86 -5.31 2.43
C THR A 85 6.70 -6.19 1.50
N THR A 86 6.53 -7.51 1.55
CA THR A 86 7.24 -8.45 0.67
C THR A 86 6.83 -8.33 -0.80
N THR A 87 5.58 -7.97 -1.08
CA THR A 87 5.08 -7.72 -2.45
C THR A 87 5.86 -6.57 -3.07
N LEU A 88 5.98 -5.47 -2.33
CA LEU A 88 6.78 -4.31 -2.74
C LEU A 88 8.26 -4.69 -2.93
N ALA A 89 8.84 -5.43 -1.98
CA ALA A 89 10.24 -5.84 -2.05
C ALA A 89 10.55 -6.68 -3.29
N VAL A 90 9.65 -7.61 -3.65
CA VAL A 90 9.79 -8.45 -4.86
C VAL A 90 9.67 -7.61 -6.12
N LEU A 91 8.72 -6.67 -6.18
CA LEU A 91 8.53 -5.80 -7.35
C LEU A 91 9.70 -4.83 -7.56
N LEU A 92 10.20 -4.24 -6.48
CA LEU A 92 11.40 -3.39 -6.53
C LEU A 92 12.64 -4.18 -6.96
N ALA A 93 12.81 -5.41 -6.45
CA ALA A 93 13.91 -6.27 -6.87
C ALA A 93 13.80 -6.66 -8.35
N ASN A 94 12.58 -6.88 -8.85
CA ASN A 94 12.34 -7.16 -10.26
C ASN A 94 12.65 -5.93 -11.13
N ALA A 95 12.16 -4.75 -10.77
CA ALA A 95 12.48 -3.50 -11.47
C ALA A 95 13.99 -3.25 -11.50
N ALA A 96 14.67 -3.40 -10.37
CA ALA A 96 16.13 -3.25 -10.29
C ALA A 96 16.89 -4.31 -11.13
N ALA A 97 16.37 -5.53 -11.22
CA ALA A 97 16.94 -6.57 -12.09
C ALA A 97 16.77 -6.22 -13.57
N THR A 98 15.59 -5.73 -13.97
CA THR A 98 15.31 -5.27 -15.33
C THR A 98 16.21 -4.10 -15.72
N PHE A 99 16.36 -3.09 -14.87
CA PHE A 99 17.28 -1.96 -15.12
C PHE A 99 18.74 -2.40 -15.24
N ARG A 100 19.12 -3.49 -14.56
CA ARG A 100 20.47 -4.10 -14.64
C ARG A 100 20.57 -5.19 -15.72
N GLN A 101 19.55 -5.36 -16.56
CA GLN A 101 19.46 -6.39 -17.59
C GLN A 101 19.75 -7.82 -17.08
N ARG A 102 19.27 -8.14 -15.87
CA ARG A 102 19.38 -9.48 -15.29
C ARG A 102 18.10 -10.28 -15.53
N ASP A 103 18.24 -11.53 -15.95
CA ASP A 103 17.11 -12.43 -16.24
C ASP A 103 16.22 -12.79 -15.04
N SER A 104 16.66 -12.47 -13.82
CA SER A 104 15.95 -12.89 -12.60
C SER A 104 16.11 -11.86 -11.50
N ALA A 105 14.99 -11.54 -10.85
CA ALA A 105 14.98 -10.78 -9.61
C ALA A 105 15.76 -11.56 -8.54
N GLN A 106 16.68 -10.88 -7.86
CA GLN A 106 17.48 -11.48 -6.80
C GLN A 106 17.37 -10.64 -5.53
N LEU A 107 17.17 -11.31 -4.41
CA LEU A 107 17.11 -10.72 -3.08
C LEU A 107 18.12 -11.46 -2.18
N PHE A 108 19.03 -10.73 -1.53
CA PHE A 108 20.04 -11.30 -0.62
C PHE A 108 20.80 -12.51 -1.19
N GLY A 109 21.20 -12.43 -2.47
CA GLY A 109 21.95 -13.50 -3.15
C GLY A 109 21.11 -14.73 -3.54
N ARG A 110 19.78 -14.65 -3.47
CA ARG A 110 18.87 -15.73 -3.90
C ARG A 110 17.91 -15.25 -4.98
N ARG A 111 17.64 -16.10 -5.97
CA ARG A 111 16.67 -15.84 -7.05
C ARG A 111 15.24 -15.90 -6.53
N VAL A 112 14.40 -14.98 -7.01
CA VAL A 112 12.96 -14.97 -6.79
C VAL A 112 12.27 -15.66 -7.96
N ASP A 113 11.27 -16.48 -7.68
CA ASP A 113 10.51 -17.19 -8.70
C ASP A 113 9.67 -16.23 -9.57
N CYS A 114 9.57 -16.54 -10.86
CA CYS A 114 8.80 -15.73 -11.82
C CYS A 114 7.30 -15.74 -11.48
N GLY A 115 6.77 -16.85 -10.95
CA GLY A 115 5.41 -16.92 -10.45
C GLY A 115 5.14 -15.90 -9.34
N ALA A 116 6.06 -15.79 -8.38
CA ALA A 116 5.96 -14.83 -7.27
C ALA A 116 5.95 -13.38 -7.75
N VAL A 117 6.73 -13.03 -8.78
CA VAL A 117 6.73 -11.68 -9.38
C VAL A 117 5.38 -11.38 -10.04
N LYS A 118 4.83 -12.31 -10.82
CA LYS A 118 3.52 -12.14 -11.47
C LYS A 118 2.41 -11.93 -10.45
N THR A 119 2.38 -12.79 -9.44
CA THR A 119 1.41 -12.68 -8.35
C THR A 119 1.56 -11.35 -7.60
N ALA A 120 2.79 -10.92 -7.32
CA ALA A 120 3.03 -9.63 -6.69
C ALA A 120 2.51 -8.46 -7.53
N ALA A 121 2.72 -8.51 -8.86
CA ALA A 121 2.23 -7.49 -9.79
C ALA A 121 0.70 -7.47 -9.84
N THR A 122 0.05 -8.64 -9.89
CA THR A 122 -1.42 -8.74 -9.85
C THR A 122 -1.99 -8.13 -8.58
N ILE A 123 -1.38 -8.41 -7.43
CA ILE A 123 -1.79 -7.83 -6.14
C ILE A 123 -1.63 -6.31 -6.19
N LEU A 124 -0.49 -5.78 -6.65
CA LEU A 124 -0.26 -4.34 -6.78
C LEU A 124 -1.36 -3.67 -7.62
N THR A 125 -1.62 -4.19 -8.82
CA THR A 125 -2.62 -3.63 -9.73
C THR A 125 -4.03 -3.67 -9.12
N MET A 126 -4.39 -4.76 -8.45
CA MET A 126 -5.69 -4.89 -7.80
C MET A 126 -5.87 -3.86 -6.67
N TYR A 127 -4.88 -3.70 -5.80
CA TYR A 127 -4.93 -2.73 -4.71
C TYR A 127 -4.99 -1.30 -5.22
N LEU A 128 -4.22 -0.97 -6.26
CA LEU A 128 -4.29 0.34 -6.91
C LEU A 128 -5.66 0.61 -7.53
N ALA A 129 -6.24 -0.38 -8.22
CA ALA A 129 -7.57 -0.24 -8.81
C ALA A 129 -8.66 -0.02 -7.75
N LEU A 130 -8.61 -0.76 -6.63
CA LEU A 130 -9.55 -0.59 -5.51
C LEU A 130 -9.40 0.79 -4.84
N PHE A 131 -8.15 1.19 -4.57
CA PHE A 131 -7.82 2.48 -3.96
C PHE A 131 -8.29 3.66 -4.84
N PHE A 132 -7.85 3.69 -6.10
CA PHE A 132 -8.22 4.78 -7.01
C PHE A 132 -9.70 4.76 -7.36
N GLY A 133 -10.26 3.59 -7.67
CA GLY A 133 -11.68 3.45 -8.00
C GLY A 133 -12.59 3.86 -6.84
N GLY A 134 -12.27 3.42 -5.62
CA GLY A 134 -13.00 3.80 -4.42
C GLY A 134 -12.89 5.30 -4.11
N GLY A 135 -11.68 5.86 -4.15
CA GLY A 135 -11.46 7.28 -3.87
C GLY A 135 -12.16 8.20 -4.88
N VAL A 136 -12.12 7.86 -6.17
CA VAL A 136 -12.83 8.62 -7.23
C VAL A 136 -14.34 8.51 -7.07
N PHE A 137 -14.87 7.31 -6.81
CA PHE A 137 -16.30 7.11 -6.60
C PHE A 137 -16.83 7.97 -5.44
N ILE A 138 -16.14 7.94 -4.29
CA ILE A 138 -16.50 8.74 -3.11
C ILE A 138 -16.39 10.24 -3.42
N SER A 139 -15.34 10.68 -4.11
CA SER A 139 -15.16 12.09 -4.47
C SER A 139 -16.27 12.63 -5.36
N VAL A 140 -16.69 11.86 -6.37
CA VAL A 140 -17.78 12.24 -7.28
C VAL A 140 -19.13 12.22 -6.58
N TYR A 141 -19.39 11.20 -5.76
CA TYR A 141 -20.68 11.03 -5.10
C TYR A 141 -20.91 12.08 -3.99
N GLU A 142 -19.89 12.35 -3.18
CA GLU A 142 -19.97 13.27 -2.04
C GLU A 142 -19.59 14.71 -2.39
N ASN A 143 -19.11 14.97 -3.62
CA ASN A 143 -18.58 16.26 -4.06
C ASN A 143 -17.45 16.80 -3.14
N LEU A 144 -16.60 15.89 -2.66
CA LEU A 144 -15.48 16.20 -1.77
C LEU A 144 -14.14 16.23 -2.52
N PRO A 145 -13.13 16.94 -1.97
CA PRO A 145 -11.79 16.98 -2.56
C PRO A 145 -11.20 15.58 -2.73
N LEU A 146 -10.70 15.29 -3.94
CA LEU A 146 -10.15 13.98 -4.29
C LEU A 146 -9.01 13.55 -3.35
N SER A 147 -8.16 14.49 -2.91
CA SER A 147 -7.06 14.20 -1.97
C SER A 147 -7.55 13.56 -0.68
N SER A 148 -8.65 14.07 -0.13
CA SER A 148 -9.20 13.60 1.12
C SER A 148 -9.94 12.27 0.95
N CYS A 149 -10.64 12.09 -0.17
CA CYS A 149 -11.28 10.81 -0.52
C CYS A 149 -10.26 9.70 -0.80
N LEU A 150 -9.14 10.03 -1.45
CA LEU A 150 -8.03 9.09 -1.63
C LEU A 150 -7.41 8.74 -0.27
N TYR A 151 -7.24 9.69 0.65
CA TYR A 151 -6.76 9.39 1.99
C TYR A 151 -7.64 8.37 2.72
N GLU A 152 -8.96 8.57 2.72
CA GLU A 152 -9.93 7.63 3.29
C GLU A 152 -9.91 6.28 2.57
N ALA A 153 -9.85 6.26 1.24
CA ALA A 153 -9.80 5.03 0.46
C ALA A 153 -8.50 4.24 0.73
N ALA A 154 -7.35 4.91 0.84
CA ALA A 154 -6.08 4.27 1.20
C ALA A 154 -6.12 3.69 2.60
N SER A 155 -6.69 4.42 3.56
CA SER A 155 -6.88 3.95 4.93
C SER A 155 -7.81 2.73 4.98
N ALA A 156 -8.91 2.74 4.24
CA ALA A 156 -9.83 1.61 4.17
C ALA A 156 -9.20 0.38 3.52
N VAL A 157 -8.59 0.52 2.34
CA VAL A 157 -7.91 -0.57 1.62
C VAL A 157 -6.72 -1.13 2.39
N GLY A 158 -5.95 -0.25 3.04
CA GLY A 158 -4.83 -0.64 3.90
C GLY A 158 -5.29 -1.17 5.27
N THR A 159 -6.57 -1.03 5.63
CA THR A 159 -7.12 -1.28 6.98
C THR A 159 -6.35 -0.55 8.07
N VAL A 160 -6.04 0.72 7.80
CA VAL A 160 -5.16 1.52 8.63
C VAL A 160 -5.90 2.15 9.80
N GLY A 161 -7.10 2.68 9.54
CA GLY A 161 -7.95 3.29 10.57
C GLY A 161 -7.67 4.78 10.82
N LEU A 162 -6.80 5.41 10.03
CA LEU A 162 -6.61 6.86 10.06
C LEU A 162 -7.66 7.57 9.19
N THR A 163 -8.14 8.71 9.64
CA THR A 163 -9.16 9.50 8.96
C THR A 163 -8.82 10.98 9.04
N LEU A 164 -9.24 11.75 8.04
CA LEU A 164 -9.22 13.23 8.08
C LEU A 164 -10.50 13.81 8.72
N GLY A 165 -11.34 12.97 9.32
CA GLY A 165 -12.61 13.35 9.96
C GLY A 165 -13.81 13.34 9.01
N ILE A 166 -13.64 12.83 7.79
CA ILE A 166 -14.71 12.79 6.77
C ILE A 166 -15.61 11.57 6.93
N THR A 167 -15.09 10.46 7.44
CA THR A 167 -15.80 9.19 7.57
C THR A 167 -17.21 9.29 8.18
N PRO A 168 -17.46 10.04 9.28
CA PRO A 168 -18.80 10.13 9.88
C PRO A 168 -19.78 10.97 9.08
N GLN A 169 -19.31 11.78 8.13
CA GLN A 169 -20.15 12.69 7.32
C GLN A 169 -20.58 12.06 5.98
N LEU A 170 -20.05 10.88 5.65
CA LEU A 170 -20.33 10.19 4.39
C LEU A 170 -21.75 9.61 4.36
N HIS A 171 -22.38 9.65 3.18
CA HIS A 171 -23.65 8.98 2.95
C HIS A 171 -23.51 7.46 2.86
N ILE A 172 -24.64 6.77 3.01
CA ILE A 172 -24.73 5.29 3.03
C ILE A 172 -23.99 4.63 1.85
N PRO A 173 -24.10 5.10 0.58
CA PRO A 173 -23.40 4.46 -0.53
C PRO A 173 -21.88 4.55 -0.42
N SER A 174 -21.33 5.68 0.00
CA SER A 174 -19.89 5.86 0.23
C SER A 174 -19.40 5.02 1.39
N GLN A 175 -20.20 4.91 2.47
CA GLN A 175 -19.90 4.02 3.59
C GLN A 175 -19.87 2.55 3.16
N MET A 176 -20.80 2.11 2.31
CA MET A 176 -20.78 0.75 1.76
C MET A 176 -19.51 0.47 0.95
N VAL A 177 -19.05 1.44 0.16
CA VAL A 177 -17.78 1.33 -0.56
C VAL A 177 -16.61 1.19 0.41
N LEU A 178 -16.53 2.03 1.45
CA LEU A 178 -15.49 1.91 2.48
C LEU A 178 -15.51 0.55 3.19
N ILE A 179 -16.70 0.04 3.54
CA ILE A 179 -16.86 -1.29 4.16
C ILE A 179 -16.32 -2.37 3.22
N ALA A 180 -16.65 -2.32 1.93
CA ALA A 180 -16.13 -3.24 0.94
C ALA A 180 -14.60 -3.16 0.81
N LEU A 181 -14.04 -1.94 0.75
CA LEU A 181 -12.59 -1.72 0.69
C LEU A 181 -11.88 -2.27 1.93
N MET A 182 -12.44 -2.07 3.13
CA MET A 182 -11.90 -2.63 4.38
C MET A 182 -11.92 -4.15 4.39
N TYR A 183 -13.04 -4.75 3.98
CA TYR A 183 -13.17 -6.20 3.90
C TYR A 183 -12.17 -6.80 2.90
N LEU A 184 -12.12 -6.26 1.69
CA LEU A 184 -11.20 -6.73 0.64
C LEU A 184 -9.73 -6.52 1.04
N GLY A 185 -9.44 -5.36 1.65
CA GLY A 185 -8.12 -5.03 2.17
C GLY A 185 -7.63 -5.98 3.26
N ARG A 186 -8.55 -6.45 4.13
CA ARG A 186 -8.27 -7.39 5.22
C ARG A 186 -8.13 -8.84 4.75
N VAL A 187 -9.05 -9.30 3.92
CA VAL A 187 -9.08 -10.68 3.38
C VAL A 187 -7.80 -10.94 2.57
N GLY A 188 -7.31 -9.91 1.87
CA GLY A 188 -6.02 -9.91 1.20
C GLY A 188 -6.11 -10.23 -0.29
N GLY A 189 -5.14 -9.76 -1.08
CA GLY A 189 -5.15 -9.94 -2.53
C GLY A 189 -5.11 -11.40 -2.99
N LEU A 190 -4.35 -12.27 -2.32
CA LEU A 190 -4.17 -13.66 -2.74
C LEU A 190 -5.44 -14.50 -2.59
N THR A 191 -6.11 -14.39 -1.45
CA THR A 191 -7.37 -15.09 -1.16
C THR A 191 -8.48 -14.62 -2.11
N LEU A 192 -8.53 -13.32 -2.43
CA LEU A 192 -9.47 -12.78 -3.41
C LEU A 192 -9.19 -13.29 -4.83
N ILE A 193 -7.93 -13.34 -5.24
CA ILE A 193 -7.54 -13.93 -6.53
C ILE A 193 -7.97 -15.40 -6.58
N TYR A 194 -7.70 -16.18 -5.52
CA TYR A 194 -8.10 -17.60 -5.49
C TYR A 194 -9.62 -17.81 -5.41
N ALA A 195 -10.36 -16.91 -4.76
CA ALA A 195 -11.82 -16.97 -4.68
C ALA A 195 -12.49 -16.59 -6.01
N ALA A 196 -11.95 -15.59 -6.71
CA ALA A 196 -12.48 -15.13 -8.00
C ALA A 196 -12.08 -16.05 -9.16
N VAL A 197 -10.88 -16.64 -9.10
CA VAL A 197 -10.36 -17.49 -10.17
C VAL A 197 -10.67 -18.95 -9.86
N SER A 198 -11.79 -19.45 -10.41
CA SER A 198 -12.06 -20.88 -10.48
C SER A 198 -10.95 -21.56 -11.28
N SER A 199 -10.20 -22.46 -10.65
CA SER A 199 -9.06 -23.16 -11.25
C SER A 199 -9.52 -24.14 -12.35
N LYS A 200 -9.89 -23.62 -13.53
CA LYS A 200 -9.88 -24.41 -14.76
C LYS A 200 -8.45 -24.45 -15.27
N LYS A 201 -7.77 -25.58 -14.99
CA LYS A 201 -6.60 -25.99 -15.78
C LYS A 201 -7.07 -26.19 -17.22
N ASN A 202 -7.03 -25.13 -18.01
CA ASN A 202 -7.17 -25.26 -19.47
C ASN A 202 -5.87 -25.86 -20.01
N GLY A 203 -6.02 -26.83 -20.92
CA GLY A 203 -5.03 -27.85 -21.28
C GLY A 203 -3.64 -27.35 -21.71
N ASN A 204 -2.72 -28.31 -21.89
CA ASN A 204 -1.30 -28.12 -22.27
C ASN A 204 -1.04 -27.39 -23.62
N ALA A 205 -2.07 -26.88 -24.28
CA ALA A 205 -1.94 -26.11 -25.51
C ALA A 205 -1.57 -24.66 -25.19
N LYS A 206 -0.42 -24.20 -25.70
CA LYS A 206 -0.01 -22.79 -25.64
C LYS A 206 -0.41 -22.11 -26.94
N LEU A 207 -1.03 -20.93 -26.83
CA LEU A 207 -1.29 -20.06 -27.98
C LEU A 207 0.06 -19.55 -28.57
N PRO A 208 0.11 -19.20 -29.87
CA PRO A 208 1.31 -18.63 -30.48
C PRO A 208 1.75 -17.37 -29.75
N GLN A 209 3.07 -17.23 -29.57
CA GLN A 209 3.66 -16.10 -28.86
C GLN A 209 3.82 -14.92 -29.81
N GLU A 210 3.06 -13.85 -29.57
CA GLU A 210 3.26 -12.57 -30.25
C GLU A 210 4.16 -11.65 -29.43
N ARG A 211 5.02 -10.89 -30.12
CA ARG A 211 5.83 -9.84 -29.51
C ARG A 211 5.07 -8.52 -29.62
N ILE A 212 4.45 -8.11 -28.52
CA ILE A 212 3.89 -6.76 -28.39
C ILE A 212 5.00 -5.87 -27.85
N THR A 213 5.31 -4.78 -28.56
CA THR A 213 6.28 -3.79 -28.10
C THR A 213 5.70 -3.05 -26.90
N ILE A 214 6.36 -3.16 -25.75
CA ILE A 214 6.06 -2.41 -24.53
C ILE A 214 7.19 -1.38 -24.40
N GLY A 215 6.84 -0.11 -24.18
CA GLY A 215 7.78 1.01 -24.11
C GLY A 215 8.77 0.92 -22.94
#